data_AF-A0AAE5F750-F1
#
_entry.id   AF-A0AAE5F750-F1
#
_cell.length_a   1.000
_cell.length_b   1.000
_cell.length_c   1.000
_cell.angle_alpha   90.00
_cell.angle_beta   90.00
_cell.angle_gamma   90.00
#
_symmetry.space_group_name_H-M   'P 1'
#
loop_
_entity.id
_entity.type
_entity.pdbx_description
1 polymer ?
#
loop_
_entity_poly.entity_id
_entity_poly.type
_entity_poly.pdbx_seq_one_letter_code
_entity_poly.pdbx_strand_id
1 'polypeptide(L)'
;MTCPVGLNHLSFVTGLCLDGESIMDRVTESPLLDEYLDKIKVGRHLGFFVRELKVIPGSYLYYYWSREKAVREQQEDISSGKGTRADQVMKIEETLFKLYEDHTLDTLPPKLKQRGGAYYSDVALNSISSIVRNAPHFEVLNVENKGAVPGLPQDAVAEVTSAVDGTGPKPVAQKMLPAEILGLVQKVKCYEQLTVEAAITGSVEKAFSALINHPLVQDGEIAARLLKDILEANAEFLPQFKGKHVPVMMGPSRRSF
;
A
#
# COMPACT_ATOMS: atom_id res chain seq x y z
N MET A 1 -9.28 -19.85 -0.33
CA MET A 1 -8.52 -19.00 -1.28
C MET A 1 -9.14 -17.61 -1.33
N THR A 2 -8.33 -16.57 -1.26
CA THR A 2 -8.73 -15.18 -1.51
C THR A 2 -8.26 -14.74 -2.89
N CYS A 3 -9.01 -13.83 -3.51
CA CYS A 3 -8.64 -13.20 -4.79
C CYS A 3 -8.52 -11.67 -4.62
N PRO A 4 -7.47 -11.18 -3.93
CA PRO A 4 -7.15 -9.76 -3.94
C PRO A 4 -6.68 -9.33 -5.32
N VAL A 5 -7.10 -8.12 -5.71
CA VAL A 5 -6.74 -7.48 -6.97
C VAL A 5 -6.49 -6.00 -6.70
N GLY A 6 -5.36 -5.49 -7.17
CA GLY A 6 -5.03 -4.07 -7.07
C GLY A 6 -3.52 -3.85 -7.08
N LEU A 7 -3.05 -2.97 -6.21
CA LEU A 7 -1.62 -2.70 -5.99
C LEU A 7 -1.24 -3.04 -4.55
N ASN A 8 0.05 -3.07 -4.26
CA ASN A 8 0.51 -3.17 -2.88
C ASN A 8 -0.10 -2.04 -2.04
N HIS A 9 -0.65 -2.40 -0.88
CA HIS A 9 -1.38 -1.47 0.02
C HIS A 9 -2.58 -0.75 -0.63
N LEU A 10 -3.05 -1.20 -1.78
CA LEU A 10 -4.24 -0.70 -2.47
C LEU A 10 -4.92 -1.85 -3.22
N SER A 11 -5.19 -2.93 -2.49
CA SER A 11 -5.82 -4.13 -3.01
C SER A 11 -7.22 -4.34 -2.43
N PHE A 12 -8.03 -5.04 -3.21
CA PHE A 12 -9.43 -5.31 -2.95
C PHE A 12 -9.67 -6.81 -3.08
N VAL A 13 -10.22 -7.46 -2.06
CA VAL A 13 -10.64 -8.86 -2.17
C VAL A 13 -11.94 -8.90 -2.97
N THR A 14 -11.84 -9.44 -4.18
CA THR A 14 -12.94 -9.55 -5.16
C THR A 14 -13.56 -10.94 -5.22
N GLY A 15 -12.96 -11.90 -4.53
CA GLY A 15 -13.43 -13.28 -4.46
C GLY A 15 -12.92 -13.98 -3.23
N LEU A 16 -13.76 -14.84 -2.68
CA LEU A 16 -13.46 -15.71 -1.53
C LEU A 16 -14.02 -17.09 -1.83
N CYS A 17 -13.15 -18.09 -1.82
CA CYS A 17 -13.55 -19.49 -1.97
C CYS A 17 -13.14 -20.32 -0.76
N LEU A 18 -14.07 -21.15 -0.28
CA LEU A 18 -13.83 -22.18 0.74
C LEU A 18 -14.17 -23.52 0.10
N ASP A 19 -13.22 -24.46 0.13
CA ASP A 19 -13.36 -25.81 -0.46
C ASP A 19 -13.83 -25.81 -1.93
N GLY A 20 -13.39 -24.81 -2.70
CA GLY A 20 -13.72 -24.64 -4.11
C GLY A 20 -15.04 -23.90 -4.38
N GLU A 21 -15.85 -23.63 -3.35
CA GLU A 21 -17.09 -22.89 -3.47
C GLU A 21 -16.92 -21.42 -3.15
N SER A 22 -17.53 -20.55 -3.96
CA SER A 22 -17.58 -19.12 -3.66
C SER A 22 -18.41 -18.89 -2.41
N ILE A 23 -17.83 -18.19 -1.43
CA ILE A 23 -18.49 -17.79 -0.20
C ILE A 23 -18.64 -16.27 -0.08
N MET A 24 -18.42 -15.53 -1.18
CA MET A 24 -18.41 -14.07 -1.14
C MET A 24 -19.76 -13.49 -0.70
N ASP A 25 -20.87 -14.04 -1.18
CA ASP A 25 -22.21 -13.62 -0.76
C ASP A 25 -22.46 -13.93 0.72
N ARG A 26 -22.11 -15.14 1.16
CA ARG A 26 -22.20 -15.55 2.57
C ARG A 26 -21.42 -14.63 3.50
N VAL A 27 -20.23 -14.18 3.09
CA VAL A 27 -19.38 -13.27 3.87
C VAL A 27 -19.96 -11.86 3.88
N THR A 28 -20.36 -11.34 2.72
CA THR A 28 -20.85 -9.96 2.59
C THR A 28 -22.24 -9.75 3.20
N GLU A 29 -23.08 -10.78 3.21
CA GLU A 29 -24.41 -10.75 3.82
C GLU A 29 -24.40 -11.18 5.29
N SER A 30 -23.23 -11.63 5.79
CA SER A 30 -23.09 -12.04 7.18
C SER A 30 -23.38 -10.87 8.13
N PRO A 31 -24.10 -11.11 9.25
CA PRO A 31 -24.22 -10.12 10.32
C PRO A 31 -22.86 -9.79 10.95
N LEU A 32 -21.84 -10.64 10.77
CA LEU A 32 -20.48 -10.43 11.28
C LEU A 32 -19.65 -9.47 10.41
N LEU A 33 -20.13 -9.11 9.21
CA LEU A 33 -19.38 -8.19 8.33
C LEU A 33 -19.10 -6.86 9.04
N ASP A 34 -20.11 -6.28 9.69
CA ASP A 34 -19.94 -4.99 10.37
C ASP A 34 -18.92 -5.07 11.50
N GLU A 35 -18.93 -6.17 12.28
CA GLU A 35 -17.94 -6.39 13.36
C GLU A 35 -16.53 -6.55 12.80
N TYR A 36 -16.38 -7.24 11.67
CA TYR A 36 -15.10 -7.32 10.96
C TYR A 36 -14.65 -5.93 10.47
N LEU A 37 -15.57 -5.16 9.88
CA LEU A 37 -15.28 -3.82 9.37
C LEU A 37 -14.88 -2.85 10.49
N ASP A 38 -15.47 -2.98 11.69
CA ASP A 38 -15.08 -2.19 12.87
C ASP A 38 -13.68 -2.54 13.40
N LYS A 39 -13.21 -3.78 13.17
CA LYS A 39 -11.85 -4.23 13.56
C LYS A 39 -10.77 -3.77 12.58
N ILE A 40 -11.13 -3.50 11.32
CA ILE A 40 -10.20 -2.90 10.36
C ILE A 40 -10.32 -1.38 10.39
N LYS A 41 -9.26 -0.66 10.03
CA LYS A 41 -9.23 0.82 10.09
C LYS A 41 -10.30 1.51 9.24
N VAL A 42 -10.85 0.79 8.26
CA VAL A 42 -11.84 1.31 7.31
C VAL A 42 -13.21 1.54 7.98
N GLY A 43 -13.62 0.72 8.96
CA GLY A 43 -14.83 0.93 9.77
C GLY A 43 -16.15 0.51 9.11
N ARG A 44 -17.20 0.27 9.93
CA ARG A 44 -18.51 -0.23 9.47
C ARG A 44 -19.30 0.65 8.51
N HIS A 45 -18.99 1.95 8.42
CA HIS A 45 -19.73 2.87 7.55
C HIS A 45 -19.61 2.52 6.07
N LEU A 46 -18.61 1.71 5.66
CA LEU A 46 -18.51 1.16 4.31
C LEU A 46 -19.22 -0.19 4.12
N GLY A 47 -19.95 -0.68 5.11
CA GLY A 47 -20.66 -1.95 5.02
C GLY A 47 -21.68 -1.98 3.89
N PHE A 48 -22.33 -0.85 3.55
CA PHE A 48 -23.24 -0.80 2.39
C PHE A 48 -22.48 -0.99 1.08
N PHE A 49 -21.33 -0.33 0.92
CA PHE A 49 -20.49 -0.40 -0.26
C PHE A 49 -19.91 -1.80 -0.48
N VAL A 50 -19.44 -2.45 0.60
CA VAL A 50 -18.93 -3.83 0.56
C VAL A 50 -20.04 -4.81 0.15
N ARG A 51 -21.28 -4.62 0.62
CA ARG A 51 -22.44 -5.45 0.27
C ARG A 51 -22.88 -5.27 -1.17
N GLU A 52 -22.89 -4.02 -1.66
CA GLU A 52 -23.30 -3.67 -3.02
C GLU A 52 -22.30 -4.19 -4.05
N LEU A 53 -21.01 -3.85 -3.89
CA LEU A 53 -19.99 -4.20 -4.86
C LEU A 53 -19.48 -5.63 -4.72
N LYS A 54 -19.78 -6.29 -3.59
CA LYS A 54 -19.20 -7.59 -3.21
C LYS A 54 -17.67 -7.54 -3.26
N VAL A 55 -17.10 -6.51 -2.65
CA VAL A 55 -15.65 -6.27 -2.59
C VAL A 55 -15.24 -5.86 -1.18
N ILE A 56 -14.20 -6.50 -0.62
CA ILE A 56 -13.67 -6.14 0.70
C ILE A 56 -12.36 -5.34 0.52
N PRO A 57 -12.28 -4.10 1.00
CA PRO A 57 -11.09 -3.26 0.86
C PRO A 57 -9.95 -3.68 1.79
N GLY A 58 -8.71 -3.53 1.34
CA GLY A 58 -7.54 -3.63 2.19
C GLY A 58 -7.49 -2.53 3.26
N SER A 59 -6.81 -2.78 4.38
CA SER A 59 -6.78 -1.84 5.52
C SER A 59 -6.19 -0.47 5.21
N TYR A 60 -5.28 -0.39 4.23
CA TYR A 60 -4.64 0.86 3.79
C TYR A 60 -5.59 1.79 3.02
N LEU A 61 -6.74 1.30 2.55
CA LEU A 61 -7.78 2.17 1.97
C LEU A 61 -8.29 3.21 2.97
N TYR A 62 -8.06 2.97 4.27
CA TYR A 62 -8.22 3.97 5.32
C TYR A 62 -7.60 5.33 4.98
N TYR A 63 -6.39 5.37 4.42
CA TYR A 63 -5.72 6.63 4.11
C TYR A 63 -6.38 7.39 2.95
N TYR A 64 -7.01 6.66 2.04
CA TYR A 64 -7.69 7.23 0.86
C TYR A 64 -9.11 7.67 1.18
N TRP A 65 -9.88 6.82 1.89
CA TRP A 65 -11.30 7.06 2.15
C TRP A 65 -11.59 7.73 3.49
N SER A 66 -10.60 7.85 4.37
CA SER A 66 -10.72 8.53 5.66
C SER A 66 -9.56 9.49 5.90
N ARG A 67 -9.06 10.14 4.84
CA ARG A 67 -7.88 11.02 4.85
C ARG A 67 -7.88 12.03 6.01
N GLU A 68 -8.97 12.76 6.21
CA GLU A 68 -9.05 13.79 7.27
C GLU A 68 -8.92 13.20 8.67
N LYS A 69 -9.55 12.04 8.89
CA LYS A 69 -9.42 11.29 10.14
C LYS A 69 -7.97 10.81 10.33
N ALA A 70 -7.36 10.25 9.28
CA ALA A 70 -5.98 9.77 9.34
C ALA A 70 -4.98 10.90 9.67
N VAL A 71 -5.13 12.07 9.04
CA VAL A 71 -4.29 13.25 9.31
C VAL A 71 -4.48 13.74 10.74
N ARG A 72 -5.73 13.85 11.21
CA ARG A 72 -6.02 14.27 12.59
C ARG A 72 -5.40 13.33 13.62
N GLU A 73 -5.59 12.02 13.46
CA GLU A 73 -4.98 11.02 14.36
C GLU A 73 -3.44 11.10 14.35
N GLN A 74 -2.81 11.34 13.19
CA GLN A 74 -1.36 11.53 13.11
C GLN A 74 -0.91 12.81 13.82
N GLN A 75 -1.66 13.90 13.73
CA GLN A 75 -1.40 15.15 14.45
C GLN A 75 -1.60 15.01 15.96
N GLU A 76 -2.59 14.23 16.39
CA GLU A 76 -2.82 13.89 17.80
C GLU A 76 -1.67 13.04 18.36
N ASP A 77 -1.20 12.04 17.61
CA ASP A 77 -0.02 11.24 17.97
C ASP A 77 1.23 12.12 18.16
N ILE A 78 1.44 13.11 17.28
CA ILE A 78 2.58 14.04 17.40
C ILE A 78 2.40 14.97 18.62
N SER A 79 1.25 15.64 18.74
CA SER A 79 1.01 16.65 19.77
C SER A 79 0.92 16.08 21.19
N SER A 80 0.52 14.81 21.34
CA SER A 80 0.53 14.09 22.62
C SER A 80 1.93 13.59 23.05
N GLY A 81 2.96 13.80 22.23
CA GLY A 81 4.32 13.34 22.50
C GLY A 81 4.57 11.84 22.21
N LYS A 82 3.55 11.13 21.70
CA LYS A 82 3.72 9.75 21.22
C LYS A 82 4.65 9.69 20.00
N GLY A 83 4.60 10.74 19.17
CA GLY A 83 5.44 10.92 17.98
C GLY A 83 4.89 10.18 16.76
N THR A 84 5.60 10.29 15.65
CA THR A 84 5.28 9.59 14.41
C THR A 84 5.36 8.07 14.60
N ARG A 85 4.87 7.33 13.60
CA ARG A 85 5.05 5.87 13.61
C ARG A 85 6.52 5.47 13.63
N ALA A 86 7.40 6.24 12.98
CA ALA A 86 8.85 5.98 13.01
C ALA A 86 9.41 6.13 14.43
N ASP A 87 9.06 7.20 15.15
CA ASP A 87 9.49 7.42 16.55
C ASP A 87 9.04 6.26 17.46
N GLN A 88 7.82 5.79 17.27
CA GLN A 88 7.28 4.65 18.01
C GLN A 88 8.04 3.35 17.69
N VAL A 89 8.37 3.11 16.42
CA VAL A 89 9.10 1.92 15.99
C VAL A 89 10.54 1.94 16.50
N MET A 90 11.23 3.09 16.48
CA MET A 90 12.58 3.24 17.04
C MET A 90 12.62 2.83 18.52
N LYS A 91 11.65 3.30 19.33
CA LYS A 91 11.51 2.90 20.75
C LYS A 91 11.26 1.39 20.92
N ILE A 92 10.45 0.80 20.04
CA ILE A 92 10.20 -0.66 20.04
C ILE A 92 11.49 -1.42 19.71
N GLU A 93 12.22 -0.97 18.69
CA GLU A 93 13.47 -1.60 18.24
C GLU A 93 14.57 -1.52 19.28
N GLU A 94 14.76 -0.38 19.96
CA GLU A 94 15.69 -0.27 21.09
C GLU A 94 15.41 -1.32 22.17
N THR A 95 14.13 -1.59 22.46
CA THR A 95 13.75 -2.62 23.42
C THR A 95 14.03 -4.02 22.87
N LEU A 96 13.73 -4.27 21.60
CA LEU A 96 13.95 -5.57 20.96
C LEU A 96 15.44 -5.90 20.86
N PHE A 97 16.28 -4.96 20.46
CA PHE A 97 17.72 -5.18 20.37
C PHE A 97 18.33 -5.52 21.71
N LYS A 98 17.93 -4.83 22.79
CA LYS A 98 18.34 -5.20 24.17
C LYS A 98 17.90 -6.61 24.57
N LEU A 99 16.69 -7.02 24.19
CA LEU A 99 16.22 -8.39 24.45
C LEU A 99 17.06 -9.42 23.66
N TYR A 100 17.48 -9.08 22.45
CA TYR A 100 18.28 -9.96 21.60
C TYR A 100 19.78 -10.02 21.98
N GLU A 101 20.24 -9.21 22.93
CA GLU A 101 21.58 -9.36 23.53
C GLU A 101 21.68 -10.63 24.39
N ASP A 102 20.55 -11.14 24.90
CA ASP A 102 20.50 -12.43 25.61
C ASP A 102 20.53 -13.60 24.61
N HIS A 103 21.70 -14.23 24.48
CA HIS A 103 21.89 -15.40 23.63
C HIS A 103 21.13 -16.66 24.07
N THR A 104 20.52 -16.67 25.26
CA THR A 104 19.68 -17.79 25.74
C THR A 104 18.21 -17.64 25.35
N LEU A 105 17.82 -16.48 24.80
CA LEU A 105 16.46 -16.24 24.34
C LEU A 105 16.10 -17.19 23.18
N ASP A 106 15.14 -18.07 23.43
CA ASP A 106 14.67 -19.11 22.50
C ASP A 106 13.19 -18.94 22.09
N THR A 107 12.55 -17.87 22.55
CA THR A 107 11.15 -17.55 22.23
C THR A 107 11.03 -16.21 21.52
N LEU A 108 10.06 -16.12 20.60
CA LEU A 108 9.82 -14.89 19.85
C LEU A 108 9.23 -13.80 20.76
N PRO A 109 9.92 -12.65 20.95
CA PRO A 109 9.42 -11.61 21.84
C PRO A 109 8.04 -11.09 21.39
N PRO A 110 7.04 -10.99 22.30
CA PRO A 110 5.70 -10.49 21.94
C PRO A 110 5.73 -9.09 21.31
N LYS A 111 6.69 -8.25 21.70
CA LYS A 111 6.91 -6.91 21.15
C LYS A 111 7.21 -6.92 19.65
N LEU A 112 7.75 -8.00 19.09
CA LEU A 112 8.03 -8.08 17.65
C LEU A 112 6.75 -7.94 16.81
N LYS A 113 5.63 -8.49 17.30
CA LYS A 113 4.32 -8.37 16.64
C LYS A 113 3.84 -6.92 16.54
N GLN A 114 4.39 -6.01 17.36
CA GLN A 114 4.06 -4.58 17.35
C GLN A 114 4.78 -3.80 16.24
N ARG A 115 5.76 -4.38 15.51
CA ARG A 115 6.40 -3.71 14.35
C ARG A 115 5.46 -3.62 13.13
N GLY A 116 4.42 -4.45 13.07
CA GLY A 116 3.44 -4.44 11.96
C GLY A 116 3.82 -5.28 10.75
N GLY A 117 4.92 -6.05 10.83
CA GLY A 117 5.42 -6.95 9.77
C GLY A 117 5.16 -8.44 10.03
N ALA A 118 4.13 -8.79 10.81
CA ALA A 118 3.81 -10.20 11.06
C ALA A 118 3.41 -10.90 9.74
N TYR A 119 3.72 -12.19 9.60
CA TYR A 119 3.40 -13.07 8.46
C TYR A 119 4.16 -12.81 7.14
N TYR A 120 4.95 -11.75 7.00
CA TYR A 120 5.80 -11.55 5.81
C TYR A 120 6.78 -12.72 5.58
N SER A 121 7.32 -13.30 6.67
CA SER A 121 8.20 -14.46 6.60
C SER A 121 7.51 -15.68 6.02
N ASP A 122 6.22 -15.86 6.30
CA ASP A 122 5.48 -17.05 5.87
C ASP A 122 5.25 -17.01 4.36
N VAL A 123 4.80 -15.87 3.84
CA VAL A 123 4.65 -15.64 2.39
C VAL A 123 5.98 -15.84 1.66
N ALA A 124 7.08 -15.30 2.22
CA ALA A 124 8.41 -15.44 1.64
C ALA A 124 8.89 -16.90 1.64
N LEU A 125 8.79 -17.60 2.78
CA LEU A 125 9.22 -19.00 2.91
C LEU A 125 8.35 -19.95 2.09
N ASN A 126 7.05 -19.74 2.01
CA ASN A 126 6.13 -20.51 1.17
C ASN A 126 6.49 -20.34 -0.31
N SER A 127 6.73 -19.10 -0.75
CA SER A 127 7.15 -18.79 -2.12
C SER A 127 8.48 -19.46 -2.47
N ILE A 128 9.49 -19.32 -1.61
CA ILE A 128 10.81 -19.95 -1.79
C ILE A 128 10.68 -21.48 -1.85
N SER A 129 9.97 -22.07 -0.89
CA SER A 129 9.76 -23.52 -0.81
C SER A 129 9.09 -24.05 -2.07
N SER A 130 8.05 -23.36 -2.56
CA SER A 130 7.33 -23.73 -3.78
C SER A 130 8.20 -23.72 -5.02
N ILE A 131 9.03 -22.69 -5.17
CA ILE A 131 9.95 -22.55 -6.31
C ILE A 131 11.02 -23.65 -6.24
N VAL A 132 11.70 -23.79 -5.09
CA VAL A 132 12.81 -24.75 -4.94
C VAL A 132 12.34 -26.20 -5.08
N ARG A 133 11.16 -26.52 -4.56
CA ARG A 133 10.64 -27.90 -4.56
C ARG A 133 9.74 -28.21 -5.76
N ASN A 134 9.46 -27.21 -6.61
CA ASN A 134 8.40 -27.28 -7.62
C ASN A 134 7.10 -27.86 -7.04
N ALA A 135 6.66 -27.30 -5.90
CA ALA A 135 5.49 -27.74 -5.15
C ALA A 135 4.41 -26.66 -5.24
N PRO A 136 3.53 -26.70 -6.27
CA PRO A 136 2.72 -25.54 -6.61
C PRO A 136 1.77 -25.11 -5.51
N HIS A 137 1.66 -23.80 -5.30
CA HIS A 137 0.65 -23.20 -4.44
C HIS A 137 0.19 -21.85 -5.00
N PHE A 138 -0.91 -21.33 -4.45
CA PHE A 138 -1.35 -19.99 -4.75
C PHE A 138 -0.97 -19.05 -3.62
N GLU A 139 -0.43 -17.91 -3.98
CA GLU A 139 -0.01 -16.87 -3.03
C GLU A 139 -0.34 -15.49 -3.60
N VAL A 140 -0.60 -14.53 -2.72
CA VAL A 140 -0.85 -13.14 -3.13
C VAL A 140 0.50 -12.44 -3.26
N LEU A 141 0.86 -12.06 -4.49
CA LEU A 141 2.19 -11.53 -4.79
C LEU A 141 2.09 -10.27 -5.65
N ASN A 142 3.15 -9.46 -5.59
CA ASN A 142 3.38 -8.37 -6.52
C ASN A 142 4.13 -8.92 -7.73
N VAL A 143 3.46 -8.96 -8.89
CA VAL A 143 3.98 -9.54 -10.13
C VAL A 143 3.68 -8.63 -11.32
N GLU A 144 4.43 -8.78 -12.41
CA GLU A 144 4.10 -8.13 -13.68
C GLU A 144 2.71 -8.58 -14.15
N ASN A 145 1.87 -7.61 -14.51
CA ASN A 145 0.45 -7.81 -14.77
C ASN A 145 0.20 -8.81 -15.92
N LYS A 146 0.91 -8.67 -17.04
CA LYS A 146 0.75 -9.52 -18.25
C LYS A 146 -0.70 -9.71 -18.70
N GLY A 147 -1.53 -8.68 -18.47
CA GLY A 147 -2.96 -8.68 -18.78
C GLY A 147 -3.86 -9.37 -17.75
N ALA A 148 -3.33 -9.89 -16.65
CA ALA A 148 -4.11 -10.59 -15.63
C ALA A 148 -5.11 -9.68 -14.89
N VAL A 149 -4.82 -8.39 -14.77
CA VAL A 149 -5.68 -7.36 -14.18
C VAL A 149 -6.09 -6.38 -15.28
N PRO A 150 -7.30 -6.54 -15.85
CA PRO A 150 -7.83 -5.63 -16.85
C PRO A 150 -7.93 -4.19 -16.31
N GLY A 151 -7.57 -3.22 -17.15
CA GLY A 151 -7.57 -1.80 -16.80
C GLY A 151 -6.22 -1.27 -16.29
N LEU A 152 -5.23 -2.14 -16.05
CA LEU A 152 -3.84 -1.73 -15.80
C LEU A 152 -2.95 -2.02 -17.02
N PRO A 153 -1.84 -1.26 -17.23
CA PRO A 153 -0.84 -1.59 -18.24
C PRO A 153 -0.31 -3.02 -18.08
N GLN A 154 0.07 -3.68 -19.17
CA GLN A 154 0.52 -5.08 -19.13
C GLN A 154 1.88 -5.25 -18.44
N ASP A 155 2.73 -4.23 -18.54
CA ASP A 155 4.07 -4.14 -17.94
C ASP A 155 4.04 -3.57 -16.51
N ALA A 156 2.88 -3.16 -16.00
CA ALA A 156 2.75 -2.69 -14.64
C ALA A 156 2.83 -3.84 -13.62
N VAL A 157 3.43 -3.60 -12.47
CA VAL A 157 3.32 -4.51 -11.32
C VAL A 157 1.93 -4.41 -10.70
N ALA A 158 1.27 -5.53 -10.44
CA ALA A 158 0.00 -5.60 -9.72
C ALA A 158 0.12 -6.59 -8.55
N GLU A 159 -0.66 -6.35 -7.50
CA GLU A 159 -0.82 -7.29 -6.39
C GLU A 159 -2.02 -8.19 -6.70
N VAL A 160 -1.76 -9.46 -6.94
CA VAL A 160 -2.77 -10.42 -7.40
C VAL A 160 -2.42 -11.83 -6.95
N THR A 161 -3.44 -12.67 -6.74
CA THR A 161 -3.26 -14.11 -6.56
C THR A 161 -2.47 -14.68 -7.74
N SER A 162 -1.38 -15.37 -7.44
CA SER A 162 -0.47 -15.95 -8.41
C SER A 162 -0.26 -17.43 -8.12
N ALA A 163 -0.23 -18.25 -9.16
CA ALA A 163 0.23 -19.62 -9.06
C ALA A 163 1.76 -19.61 -9.02
N VAL A 164 2.36 -20.17 -7.97
CA VAL A 164 3.80 -20.23 -7.80
C VAL A 164 4.23 -21.67 -7.98
N ASP A 165 5.13 -21.93 -8.92
CA ASP A 165 5.73 -23.25 -9.16
C ASP A 165 7.26 -23.13 -9.36
N GLY A 166 7.93 -24.19 -9.81
CA GLY A 166 9.38 -24.19 -10.04
C GLY A 166 9.88 -23.21 -11.10
N THR A 167 8.98 -22.60 -11.88
CA THR A 167 9.30 -21.55 -12.87
C THR A 167 9.03 -20.13 -12.35
N GLY A 168 8.59 -20.00 -11.10
CA GLY A 168 8.26 -18.73 -10.47
C GLY A 168 6.77 -18.42 -10.46
N PRO A 169 6.40 -17.20 -10.03
CA PRO A 169 5.01 -16.79 -9.91
C PRO A 169 4.39 -16.43 -11.26
N LYS A 170 3.16 -16.90 -11.49
CA LYS A 170 2.33 -16.61 -12.67
C LYS A 170 1.01 -15.99 -12.20
N PRO A 171 0.68 -14.76 -12.61
CA PRO A 171 -0.56 -14.12 -12.15
C PRO A 171 -1.78 -14.90 -12.65
N VAL A 172 -2.77 -15.07 -11.78
CA VAL A 172 -4.07 -15.63 -12.15
C VAL A 172 -4.93 -14.53 -12.76
N ALA A 173 -5.55 -14.81 -13.92
CA ALA A 173 -6.43 -13.87 -14.58
C ALA A 173 -7.61 -13.45 -13.70
N GLN A 174 -7.87 -12.15 -13.64
CA GLN A 174 -8.90 -11.52 -12.83
C GLN A 174 -9.98 -10.90 -13.72
N LYS A 175 -11.16 -10.72 -13.12
CA LYS A 175 -12.17 -9.84 -13.70
C LYS A 175 -11.71 -8.39 -13.57
N MET A 176 -12.24 -7.52 -14.44
CA MET A 176 -12.05 -6.08 -14.29
C MET A 176 -12.63 -5.63 -12.94
N LEU A 177 -11.88 -4.78 -12.23
CA LEU A 177 -12.39 -4.14 -11.02
C LEU A 177 -13.61 -3.26 -11.35
N PRO A 178 -14.61 -3.18 -10.46
CA PRO A 178 -15.70 -2.22 -10.59
C PRO A 178 -15.19 -0.78 -10.78
N ALA A 179 -15.92 0.02 -11.56
CA ALA A 179 -15.52 1.38 -11.94
C ALA A 179 -15.32 2.30 -10.72
N GLU A 180 -16.10 2.05 -9.65
CA GLU A 180 -16.09 2.74 -8.37
C GLU A 180 -14.72 2.69 -7.67
N ILE A 181 -13.93 1.64 -7.93
CA ILE A 181 -12.61 1.45 -7.32
C ILE A 181 -11.47 1.43 -8.33
N LEU A 182 -11.73 1.05 -9.60
CA LEU A 182 -10.70 0.96 -10.63
C LEU A 182 -9.99 2.30 -10.88
N GLY A 183 -10.73 3.42 -10.89
CA GLY A 183 -10.16 4.74 -11.12
C GLY A 183 -9.09 5.12 -10.08
N LEU A 184 -9.30 4.75 -8.81
CA LEU A 184 -8.31 4.97 -7.74
C LEU A 184 -7.04 4.14 -8.00
N VAL A 185 -7.19 2.86 -8.33
CA VAL A 185 -6.07 1.96 -8.64
C VAL A 185 -5.24 2.50 -9.81
N GLN A 186 -5.90 2.95 -10.88
CA GLN A 186 -5.23 3.53 -12.05
C GLN A 186 -4.48 4.83 -11.71
N LYS A 187 -5.07 5.70 -10.87
CA LYS A 187 -4.40 6.94 -10.42
C LYS A 187 -3.14 6.65 -9.61
N VAL A 188 -3.19 5.68 -8.70
CA VAL A 188 -2.02 5.30 -7.91
C VAL A 188 -0.97 4.60 -8.78
N LYS A 189 -1.37 3.77 -9.75
CA LYS A 189 -0.43 3.18 -10.71
C LYS A 189 0.30 4.25 -11.54
N CYS A 190 -0.43 5.27 -12.01
CA CYS A 190 0.16 6.40 -12.72
C CYS A 190 1.19 7.13 -11.85
N TYR A 191 0.87 7.38 -10.58
CA TYR A 191 1.82 7.93 -9.61
C TYR A 191 3.09 7.07 -9.46
N GLU A 192 2.93 5.76 -9.29
CA GLU A 192 4.08 4.85 -9.12
C GLU A 192 4.99 4.87 -10.34
N GLN A 193 4.43 4.77 -11.56
CA GLN A 193 5.22 4.79 -12.80
C GLN A 193 5.97 6.11 -13.00
N LEU A 194 5.31 7.25 -12.75
CA LEU A 194 5.96 8.57 -12.81
C LEU A 194 7.05 8.72 -11.73
N THR A 195 6.83 8.17 -10.54
CA THR A 195 7.81 8.18 -9.44
C THR A 195 9.04 7.35 -9.79
N VAL A 196 8.85 6.15 -10.38
CA VAL A 196 9.95 5.29 -10.84
C VAL A 196 10.74 5.99 -11.95
N GLU A 197 10.06 6.59 -12.94
CA GLU A 197 10.73 7.34 -14.00
C GLU A 197 11.54 8.52 -13.44
N ALA A 198 10.98 9.28 -12.50
CA ALA A 198 11.69 10.35 -11.81
C ALA A 198 12.89 9.83 -11.02
N ALA A 199 12.72 8.72 -10.29
CA ALA A 199 13.79 8.12 -9.49
C ALA A 199 14.95 7.62 -10.35
N ILE A 200 14.70 7.10 -11.55
CA ILE A 200 15.75 6.64 -12.47
C ILE A 200 16.42 7.83 -13.18
N THR A 201 15.64 8.80 -13.64
CA THR A 201 16.14 9.87 -14.52
C THR A 201 16.62 11.13 -13.78
N GLY A 202 16.23 11.30 -12.52
CA GLY A 202 16.41 12.56 -11.78
C GLY A 202 15.56 13.73 -12.32
N SER A 203 14.46 13.45 -13.03
CA SER A 203 13.56 14.49 -13.55
C SER A 203 12.66 15.06 -12.47
N VAL A 204 12.80 16.37 -12.24
CA VAL A 204 11.97 17.15 -11.31
C VAL A 204 10.53 17.26 -11.82
N GLU A 205 10.34 17.38 -13.13
CA GLU A 205 9.04 17.49 -13.78
C GLU A 205 8.23 16.20 -13.63
N LYS A 206 8.88 15.04 -13.74
CA LYS A 206 8.25 13.74 -13.50
C LYS A 206 7.93 13.54 -12.02
N ALA A 207 8.82 13.94 -11.12
CA ALA A 207 8.57 13.89 -9.68
C ALA A 207 7.38 14.78 -9.29
N PHE A 208 7.30 15.99 -9.84
CA PHE A 208 6.15 16.88 -9.67
C PHE A 208 4.87 16.28 -10.24
N SER A 209 4.95 15.73 -11.46
CA SER A 209 3.82 15.05 -12.11
C SER A 209 3.34 13.86 -11.29
N ALA A 210 4.24 13.11 -10.66
CA ALA A 210 3.85 12.05 -9.74
C ALA A 210 3.06 12.63 -8.56
N LEU A 211 3.61 13.61 -7.84
CA LEU A 211 2.97 14.19 -6.67
C LEU A 211 1.58 14.76 -6.97
N ILE A 212 1.39 15.51 -8.05
CA ILE A 212 0.06 16.05 -8.42
C ILE A 212 -0.92 14.94 -8.83
N ASN A 213 -0.41 13.80 -9.35
CA ASN A 213 -1.24 12.64 -9.66
C ASN A 213 -1.61 11.82 -8.42
N HIS A 214 -0.89 11.93 -7.31
CA HIS A 214 -1.19 11.18 -6.11
C HIS A 214 -2.54 11.63 -5.48
N PRO A 215 -3.49 10.72 -5.22
CA PRO A 215 -4.83 11.07 -4.70
C PRO A 215 -4.82 11.84 -3.38
N LEU A 216 -3.75 11.75 -2.58
CA LEU A 216 -3.64 12.44 -1.29
C LEU A 216 -3.06 13.86 -1.38
N VAL A 217 -2.61 14.32 -2.55
CA VAL A 217 -2.00 15.64 -2.76
C VAL A 217 -2.92 16.55 -3.57
N GLN A 218 -3.17 16.22 -4.84
CA GLN A 218 -4.10 16.87 -5.79
C GLN A 218 -4.07 18.41 -5.91
N ASP A 219 -3.05 19.07 -5.36
CA ASP A 219 -2.86 20.52 -5.41
C ASP A 219 -1.43 20.84 -5.88
N GLY A 220 -1.31 21.72 -6.88
CA GLY A 220 -0.03 22.02 -7.53
C GLY A 220 0.94 22.80 -6.65
N GLU A 221 0.45 23.70 -5.80
CA GLU A 221 1.30 24.49 -4.90
C GLU A 221 1.80 23.62 -3.73
N ILE A 222 0.93 22.77 -3.19
CA ILE A 222 1.30 21.76 -2.20
C ILE A 222 2.30 20.77 -2.81
N ALA A 223 2.07 20.27 -4.03
CA ALA A 223 2.99 19.35 -4.70
C ALA A 223 4.38 19.96 -4.90
N ALA A 224 4.49 21.22 -5.32
CA ALA A 224 5.78 21.89 -5.49
C ALA A 224 6.54 22.06 -4.16
N ARG A 225 5.84 22.47 -3.10
CA ARG A 225 6.44 22.60 -1.76
C ARG A 225 6.90 21.26 -1.20
N LEU A 226 6.04 20.25 -1.28
CA LEU A 226 6.38 18.88 -0.86
C LEU A 226 7.59 18.35 -1.63
N LEU A 227 7.65 18.56 -2.95
CA LEU A 227 8.77 18.10 -3.76
C LEU A 227 10.09 18.73 -3.31
N LYS A 228 10.10 20.05 -3.07
CA LYS A 228 11.27 20.77 -2.57
C LYS A 228 11.73 20.18 -1.24
N ASP A 229 10.81 20.05 -0.28
CA ASP A 229 11.13 19.56 1.06
C ASP A 229 11.62 18.10 1.04
N ILE A 230 11.01 17.23 0.22
CA ILE A 230 11.44 15.83 0.04
C ILE A 230 12.85 15.77 -0.55
N LEU A 231 13.14 16.53 -1.61
CA LEU A 231 14.46 16.51 -2.24
C LEU A 231 15.56 17.06 -1.33
N GLU A 232 15.27 18.12 -0.58
CA GLU A 232 16.21 18.71 0.38
C GLU A 232 16.48 17.76 1.56
N ALA A 233 15.44 17.20 2.18
CA ALA A 233 15.58 16.30 3.32
C ALA A 233 16.25 14.97 2.96
N ASN A 234 16.17 14.53 1.70
CA ASN A 234 16.69 13.24 1.24
C ASN A 234 17.87 13.37 0.26
N ALA A 235 18.53 14.54 0.19
CA ALA A 235 19.57 14.82 -0.80
C ALA A 235 20.73 13.82 -0.80
N GLU A 236 21.10 13.28 0.37
CA GLU A 236 22.13 12.25 0.51
C GLU A 236 21.73 10.92 -0.15
N PHE A 237 20.44 10.58 -0.10
CA PHE A 237 19.89 9.33 -0.62
C PHE A 237 19.40 9.43 -2.07
N LEU A 238 19.40 10.64 -2.65
CA LEU A 238 18.89 10.94 -3.99
C LEU A 238 19.96 11.61 -4.89
N PRO A 239 21.10 10.93 -5.15
CA PRO A 239 22.23 11.53 -5.88
C PRO A 239 21.88 11.99 -7.31
N GLN A 240 20.93 11.35 -7.97
CA GLN A 240 20.44 11.71 -9.31
C GLN A 240 19.71 13.06 -9.35
N PHE A 241 19.26 13.56 -8.21
CA PHE A 241 18.65 14.89 -8.07
C PHE A 241 19.64 15.97 -7.60
N LYS A 242 20.94 15.64 -7.46
CA LYS A 242 21.96 16.60 -7.03
C LYS A 242 22.03 17.80 -7.98
N GLY A 243 21.93 19.00 -7.43
CA GLY A 243 21.97 20.26 -8.19
C GLY A 243 20.71 20.54 -9.02
N LYS A 244 19.65 19.74 -8.86
CA LYS A 244 18.35 20.02 -9.48
C LYS A 244 17.57 21.03 -8.63
N HIS A 245 16.79 21.88 -9.29
CA HIS A 245 15.97 22.89 -8.64
C HIS A 245 14.49 22.64 -8.93
N VAL A 246 13.67 22.73 -7.90
CA VAL A 246 12.21 22.76 -8.05
C VAL A 246 11.81 24.18 -8.45
N PRO A 247 11.09 24.38 -9.57
CA PRO A 247 10.58 25.69 -9.94
C PRO A 247 9.69 26.21 -8.81
N VAL A 248 10.10 27.30 -8.15
CA VAL A 248 9.24 27.96 -7.16
C VAL A 248 8.15 28.66 -7.95
N MET A 249 6.92 28.15 -7.90
CA MET A 249 5.77 28.96 -8.31
C MET A 249 5.63 30.08 -7.30
N MET A 250 6.10 31.29 -7.66
CA MET A 250 5.74 32.48 -6.91
C MET A 250 4.22 32.59 -6.95
N GLY A 251 3.57 32.41 -5.80
CA GLY A 251 2.15 32.73 -5.64
C GLY A 251 1.89 34.17 -6.10
N PRO A 252 0.66 34.50 -6.54
CA PRO A 252 0.36 35.84 -7.01
C PRO A 252 0.81 36.85 -5.94
N SER A 253 1.70 37.75 -6.34
CA SER A 253 1.94 39.01 -5.64
C SER A 253 0.56 39.51 -5.21
N ARG A 254 0.34 39.63 -3.90
CA ARG A 254 -0.83 40.30 -3.36
C ARG A 254 -0.78 41.74 -3.85
N ARG A 255 -1.21 41.98 -5.09
CA ARG A 255 -1.68 43.29 -5.53
C ARG A 255 -3.03 43.42 -4.85
N SER A 256 -2.99 44.09 -3.71
CA SER A 256 -4.14 44.74 -3.12
C SER A 256 -4.92 45.46 -4.21
N PHE A 257 -6.12 44.98 -4.48
CA PHE A 257 -7.18 45.81 -5.05
C PHE A 257 -7.87 46.54 -3.91
#